data_AF-B3M9J8-F1
#
_entry.id   AF-B3M9J8-F1
#
_cell.length_a   1.000
_cell.length_b   1.000
_cell.length_c   1.000
_cell.angle_alpha   90.00
_cell.angle_beta   90.00
_cell.angle_gamma   90.00
#
_symmetry.space_group_name_H-M   'P 1'
#
loop_
_entity.id
_entity.type
_entity.pdbx_description
1 polymer ?
#
loop_
_entity_poly.entity_id
_entity_poly.type
_entity_poly.pdbx_seq_one_letter_code
_entity_poly.pdbx_strand_id
1 'polypeptide(L)'
;MENQRTSHRRGARPSVGYLLFQYQNELTRRHAEPTRLSKTKIHIIDGLVSRTIRHLKHCSVEELQACKRGLVYKEQLRDQLKGIRRRRAPASGGANTGNKTVTVPAVSVKAPSTPPKPRSSSSGAAPKVSIFGPEIFV
;
A
#
# COMPACT_ATOMS: atom_id res chain seq x y z
N MET A 1 -10.12 32.20 16.40
CA MET A 1 -10.44 30.94 17.10
C MET A 1 -11.59 30.28 16.35
N GLU A 2 -11.29 29.39 15.41
CA GLU A 2 -12.28 28.75 14.52
C GLU A 2 -12.93 27.57 15.25
N ASN A 3 -14.20 27.73 15.63
CA ASN A 3 -14.95 26.78 16.43
C ASN A 3 -15.69 25.80 15.49
N GLN A 4 -15.06 24.66 15.18
CA GLN A 4 -15.63 23.62 14.33
C GLN A 4 -16.68 22.80 15.09
N ARG A 5 -17.83 23.43 15.39
CA ARG A 5 -19.04 22.78 15.89
C ARG A 5 -19.72 22.07 14.72
N THR A 6 -19.28 20.85 14.41
CA THR A 6 -19.95 19.97 13.46
C THR A 6 -21.31 19.58 14.04
N SER A 7 -22.33 20.33 13.62
CA SER A 7 -23.73 19.96 13.80
C SER A 7 -23.92 18.51 13.32
N HIS A 8 -24.19 17.60 14.26
CA HIS A 8 -24.91 16.37 13.97
C HIS A 8 -26.33 16.76 13.55
N ARG A 9 -26.48 17.26 12.32
CA ARG A 9 -27.77 17.53 11.73
C ARG A 9 -28.55 16.22 11.74
N ARG A 10 -29.73 16.24 12.37
CA ARG A 10 -30.73 15.17 12.32
C ARG A 10 -30.90 14.74 10.85
N GLY A 11 -30.27 13.63 10.45
CA GLY A 11 -30.23 13.18 9.06
C GLY A 11 -28.86 12.72 8.53
N ALA A 12 -27.75 13.04 9.20
CA ALA A 12 -26.43 12.52 8.81
C ALA A 12 -26.31 11.03 9.21
N ARG A 13 -26.00 10.16 8.23
CA ARG A 13 -25.73 8.73 8.50
C ARG A 13 -24.56 8.61 9.50
N PRO A 14 -24.63 7.71 10.50
CA PRO A 14 -23.54 7.47 11.43
C PRO A 14 -22.24 7.12 10.70
N SER A 15 -21.09 7.50 11.27
CA SER A 15 -19.80 7.14 10.70
C SER A 15 -19.58 5.62 10.75
N VAL A 16 -18.79 5.08 9.82
CA VAL A 16 -18.43 3.66 9.81
C VAL A 16 -17.76 3.25 11.12
N GLY A 17 -16.90 4.11 11.68
CA GLY A 17 -16.24 3.84 12.96
C GLY A 17 -17.23 3.70 14.11
N TYR A 18 -18.26 4.53 14.16
CA TYR A 18 -19.32 4.42 15.17
C TYR A 18 -20.17 3.15 15.00
N LEU A 19 -20.50 2.80 13.75
CA LEU A 19 -21.25 1.57 13.47
C LEU A 19 -20.43 0.31 13.84
N LEU A 20 -19.12 0.31 13.61
CA LEU A 20 -18.22 -0.77 14.04
C LEU A 20 -18.19 -0.88 15.57
N PHE A 21 -18.05 0.24 16.27
CA PHE A 21 -18.14 0.29 17.72
C PHE A 21 -19.47 -0.28 18.23
N GLN A 22 -20.58 0.13 17.63
CA GLN A 22 -21.91 -0.34 18.02
C GLN A 22 -22.13 -1.83 17.73
N TYR A 23 -21.62 -2.33 16.60
CA TYR A 23 -21.63 -3.75 16.28
C TYR A 23 -20.80 -4.56 17.29
N GLN A 24 -19.61 -4.08 17.63
CA GLN A 24 -18.75 -4.74 18.61
C GLN A 24 -19.37 -4.75 20.01
N ASN A 25 -19.99 -3.65 20.43
CA ASN A 25 -20.73 -3.62 21.71
C ASN A 25 -21.92 -4.58 21.72
N GLU A 26 -22.62 -4.77 20.60
CA GLU A 26 -23.73 -5.73 20.55
C GLU A 26 -23.21 -7.17 20.63
N LEU A 27 -22.06 -7.48 20.02
CA LEU A 27 -21.43 -8.80 20.10
C LEU A 27 -21.00 -9.20 21.51
N THR A 28 -20.67 -8.24 22.39
CA THR A 28 -20.22 -8.53 23.76
C THR A 28 -21.37 -8.63 24.76
N ARG A 29 -22.62 -8.41 24.35
CA ARG A 29 -23.80 -8.57 25.22
C ARG A 29 -24.12 -10.05 25.44
N ARG A 30 -24.53 -10.39 26.68
CA ARG A 30 -25.00 -11.74 27.04
C ARG A 30 -26.21 -12.20 26.21
N HIS A 31 -27.07 -11.26 25.82
CA HIS A 31 -28.24 -11.47 24.98
C HIS A 31 -28.16 -10.54 23.77
N ALA A 32 -27.23 -10.88 22.86
CA ALA A 32 -27.07 -10.16 21.61
C ALA A 32 -28.27 -10.46 20.70
N GLU A 33 -28.90 -9.41 20.17
CA GLU A 33 -30.04 -9.56 19.28
C GLU A 33 -29.56 -9.82 17.84
N PRO A 34 -29.80 -11.01 17.25
CA PRO A 34 -29.32 -11.32 15.90
C PRO A 34 -29.81 -10.31 14.87
N THR A 35 -31.04 -9.84 15.01
CA THR A 35 -31.64 -8.81 14.15
C THR A 35 -30.91 -7.47 14.24
N ARG A 36 -30.47 -7.05 15.44
CA ARG A 36 -29.74 -5.78 15.62
C ARG A 36 -28.32 -5.87 15.06
N LEU A 37 -27.66 -7.01 15.22
CA LEU A 37 -26.37 -7.28 14.58
C LEU A 37 -26.47 -7.21 13.06
N SER A 38 -27.46 -7.89 12.47
CA SER A 38 -27.69 -7.88 11.02
C SER A 38 -27.97 -6.49 10.48
N LYS A 39 -28.84 -5.70 11.13
CA LYS A 39 -29.11 -4.31 10.75
C LYS A 39 -27.84 -3.45 10.77
N THR A 40 -27.05 -3.55 11.84
CA THR A 40 -25.81 -2.78 11.97
C THR A 40 -24.79 -3.19 10.92
N LYS A 41 -24.68 -4.51 10.64
CA LYS A 41 -23.82 -5.06 9.60
C LYS A 41 -24.20 -4.54 8.21
N ILE A 42 -25.49 -4.51 7.87
CA ILE A 42 -25.98 -3.94 6.61
C ILE A 42 -25.53 -2.47 6.48
N HIS A 43 -25.73 -1.65 7.52
CA HIS A 43 -25.29 -0.25 7.47
C HIS A 43 -23.78 -0.06 7.30
N ILE A 44 -22.97 -0.93 7.92
CA ILE A 44 -21.51 -0.93 7.75
C ILE A 44 -21.17 -1.23 6.28
N ILE A 45 -21.75 -2.30 5.73
CA ILE A 45 -21.51 -2.74 4.36
C ILE A 45 -21.93 -1.63 3.39
N ASP A 46 -23.14 -1.10 3.51
CA ASP A 46 -23.64 -0.04 2.65
C ASP A 46 -22.73 1.18 2.66
N GLY A 47 -22.26 1.58 3.85
CA GLY A 47 -21.37 2.72 4.01
C GLY A 47 -20.01 2.50 3.34
N LEU A 48 -19.42 1.31 3.53
CA LEU A 48 -18.13 0.93 2.94
C LEU A 48 -18.24 0.78 1.42
N VAL A 49 -19.20 0.00 0.93
CA VAL A 49 -19.43 -0.21 -0.51
C VAL A 49 -19.71 1.10 -1.21
N SER A 50 -20.62 1.94 -0.68
CA SER A 50 -20.92 3.25 -1.29
C SER A 50 -19.72 4.20 -1.29
N ARG A 51 -18.86 4.14 -0.26
CA ARG A 51 -17.62 4.92 -0.22
C ARG A 51 -16.64 4.42 -1.28
N THR A 52 -16.42 3.11 -1.37
CA THR A 52 -15.53 2.51 -2.36
C THR A 52 -15.99 2.78 -3.78
N ILE A 53 -17.28 2.62 -4.08
CA ILE A 53 -17.84 2.92 -5.40
C ILE A 53 -17.58 4.38 -5.77
N ARG A 54 -17.85 5.33 -4.86
CA ARG A 54 -17.56 6.75 -5.12
C ARG A 54 -16.08 7.01 -5.38
N HIS A 55 -15.20 6.41 -4.57
CA HIS A 55 -13.77 6.54 -4.77
C HIS A 55 -13.32 5.97 -6.12
N LEU A 56 -13.79 4.79 -6.50
CA LEU A 56 -13.47 4.16 -7.79
C LEU A 56 -14.00 4.96 -8.98
N LYS A 57 -15.19 5.57 -8.86
CA LYS A 57 -15.76 6.43 -9.92
C LYS A 57 -14.96 7.72 -10.17
N HIS A 58 -14.24 8.20 -9.17
CA HIS A 58 -13.49 9.45 -9.24
C HIS A 58 -11.97 9.24 -9.23
N CYS A 59 -11.50 7.99 -9.22
CA CYS A 59 -10.08 7.67 -9.21
C CYS A 59 -9.43 8.10 -10.52
N SER A 60 -8.52 9.06 -10.44
CA SER A 60 -7.76 9.55 -11.59
C SER A 60 -6.63 8.59 -11.96
N VAL A 61 -6.16 8.68 -13.22
CA VAL A 61 -4.99 7.93 -13.69
C VAL A 61 -3.73 8.31 -12.89
N GLU A 62 -3.62 9.57 -12.46
CA GLU A 62 -2.51 10.05 -11.65
C GLU A 62 -2.51 9.42 -10.25
N GLU A 63 -3.66 9.37 -9.57
CA GLU A 63 -3.80 8.69 -8.28
C GLU A 63 -3.46 7.20 -8.40
N LEU A 64 -3.89 6.55 -9.49
CA LEU A 64 -3.54 5.16 -9.76
C LEU A 64 -2.02 4.97 -9.94
N GLN A 65 -1.36 5.87 -10.68
CA GLN A 65 0.09 5.85 -10.86
C GLN A 65 0.85 6.15 -9.55
N ALA A 66 0.35 7.06 -8.72
CA ALA A 66 0.90 7.32 -7.39
C ALA A 66 0.79 6.08 -6.50
N CYS A 67 -0.36 5.39 -6.53
CA CYS A 67 -0.57 4.15 -5.81
C CYS A 67 0.42 3.06 -6.26
N LYS A 68 0.60 2.89 -7.58
CA LYS A 68 1.59 1.97 -8.16
C LYS A 68 3.02 2.27 -7.67
N ARG A 69 3.44 3.54 -7.73
CA ARG A 69 4.77 3.97 -7.25
C ARG A 69 4.96 3.65 -5.76
N GLY A 70 3.96 3.95 -4.94
CA GLY A 70 3.99 3.65 -3.50
C GLY A 70 4.09 2.15 -3.21
N LEU A 71 3.40 1.31 -3.99
CA LEU A 71 3.42 -0.14 -3.84
C LEU A 71 4.80 -0.73 -4.15
N VAL A 72 5.41 -0.31 -5.28
CA VAL A 72 6.78 -0.71 -5.67
C VAL A 72 7.79 -0.29 -4.60
N TYR A 73 7.70 0.95 -4.11
CA TYR A 73 8.61 1.44 -3.08
C TYR A 73 8.47 0.66 -1.77
N LYS A 74 7.24 0.36 -1.34
CA LYS A 74 6.98 -0.46 -0.16
C LYS A 74 7.59 -1.86 -0.30
N GLU A 75 7.51 -2.48 -1.47
CA GLU A 75 8.12 -3.78 -1.74
C GLU A 75 9.65 -3.73 -1.64
N GLN A 76 10.28 -2.73 -2.27
CA GLN A 76 11.72 -2.51 -2.18
C GLN A 76 12.19 -2.35 -0.73
N LEU A 77 11.46 -1.60 0.09
CA LEU A 77 11.76 -1.46 1.51
C LEU A 77 11.62 -2.77 2.29
N ARG A 78 10.60 -3.58 1.98
CA ARG A 78 10.43 -4.90 2.61
C ARG A 78 11.61 -5.81 2.30
N ASP A 79 12.13 -5.77 1.09
CA ASP A 79 13.27 -6.61 0.69
C ASP A 79 14.58 -6.16 1.31
N GLN A 80 14.80 -4.85 1.42
CA GLN A 80 15.92 -4.30 2.20
C GLN A 80 15.85 -4.75 3.66
N LEU A 81 14.68 -4.67 4.28
CA LEU A 81 14.50 -5.10 5.68
C LEU A 81 14.73 -6.60 5.86
N LYS A 82 14.27 -7.43 4.92
CA LYS A 82 14.58 -8.88 4.90
C LYS A 82 16.10 -9.11 4.81
N GLY A 83 16.79 -8.36 3.94
CA GLY A 83 18.25 -8.43 3.80
C GLY A 83 18.98 -8.09 5.10
N ILE A 84 18.57 -7.01 5.77
CA ILE A 84 19.13 -6.58 7.06
C ILE A 84 18.89 -7.65 8.14
N ARG A 85 17.68 -8.20 8.24
CA ARG A 85 17.38 -9.27 9.20
C ARG A 85 18.24 -10.51 9.00
N ARG A 86 18.46 -10.93 7.74
CA ARG A 86 19.36 -12.06 7.43
C ARG A 86 20.82 -11.79 7.80
N ARG A 87 21.30 -10.55 7.65
CA ARG A 87 22.68 -10.18 8.03
C ARG A 87 22.87 -9.92 9.53
N ARG A 88 21.79 -9.69 10.28
CA ARG A 88 21.81 -9.54 11.75
C ARG A 88 21.55 -10.84 12.51
N ALA A 89 21.13 -11.91 11.82
CA ALA A 89 21.13 -13.23 12.42
C ALA A 89 22.60 -13.62 12.72
N PRO A 90 22.94 -14.04 13.95
CA PRO A 90 24.29 -14.46 14.25
C PRO A 90 24.63 -15.65 13.37
N ALA A 91 25.68 -15.50 12.57
CA ALA A 91 26.25 -16.59 11.77
C ALA A 91 26.88 -17.61 12.72
N SER A 92 26.09 -18.57 13.21
CA SER A 92 26.65 -19.82 13.73
C SER A 92 27.00 -20.71 12.53
N GLY A 93 28.27 -20.66 12.12
CA GLY A 93 28.89 -21.69 11.29
C GLY A 93 29.29 -21.25 9.88
N GLY A 94 30.59 -21.29 9.60
CA GLY A 94 31.11 -21.29 8.24
C GLY A 94 32.39 -20.47 8.05
N ALA A 95 33.46 -20.84 8.74
CA ALA A 95 34.80 -20.49 8.28
C ALA A 95 35.02 -21.12 6.91
N ASN A 96 35.38 -20.33 5.89
CA ASN A 96 36.41 -20.80 4.98
C ASN A 96 37.22 -19.66 4.37
N THR A 97 38.52 -19.85 4.51
CA THR A 97 39.65 -19.02 4.14
C THR A 97 39.72 -18.77 2.64
N GLY A 98 40.03 -17.54 2.25
CA GLY A 98 40.33 -17.17 0.87
C GLY A 98 41.08 -15.85 0.82
N ASN A 99 42.39 -15.92 1.03
CA ASN A 99 43.33 -14.81 0.92
C ASN A 99 43.12 -14.03 -0.40
N LYS A 100 42.82 -12.74 -0.30
CA LYS A 100 43.12 -11.76 -1.36
C LYS A 100 43.89 -10.60 -0.77
N THR A 101 45.12 -10.53 -1.23
CA THR A 101 46.17 -9.53 -1.08
C THR A 101 45.66 -8.10 -0.90
N VAL A 102 46.03 -7.47 0.20
CA VAL A 102 45.94 -6.02 0.40
C VAL A 102 47.00 -5.37 -0.48
N THR A 103 46.58 -4.79 -1.59
CA THR A 103 47.36 -3.77 -2.31
C THR A 103 46.71 -2.43 -2.01
N VAL A 104 47.48 -1.54 -1.38
CA VAL A 104 47.06 -0.19 -1.01
C VAL A 104 46.80 0.62 -2.28
N PRO A 105 45.66 1.29 -2.48
CA PRO A 105 45.56 2.37 -3.44
C PRO A 105 45.64 3.71 -2.71
N ALA A 106 46.67 4.45 -3.07
CA ALA A 106 46.88 5.85 -2.72
C ALA A 106 45.64 6.70 -3.03
N VAL A 107 45.38 7.66 -2.14
CA VAL A 107 44.33 8.68 -2.27
C VAL A 107 44.61 9.53 -3.52
N SER A 108 43.79 9.40 -4.55
CA SER A 108 43.71 10.37 -5.65
C SER A 108 42.33 11.01 -5.65
N VAL A 109 42.28 12.27 -5.23
CA VAL A 109 41.09 13.12 -5.25
C VAL A 109 40.73 13.37 -6.72
N LYS A 110 39.62 12.79 -7.20
CA LYS A 110 39.04 13.15 -8.51
C LYS A 110 37.65 13.72 -8.32
N ALA A 111 37.48 14.94 -8.81
CA ALA A 111 36.29 15.78 -8.68
C ALA A 111 35.01 15.13 -9.26
N PRO A 112 33.80 15.58 -8.86
CA PRO A 112 32.55 14.95 -9.25
C PRO A 112 32.28 15.14 -10.75
N SER A 113 32.18 14.04 -11.49
CA SER A 113 31.75 14.07 -12.90
C SER A 113 30.25 14.37 -13.00
N THR A 114 29.93 15.33 -13.86
CA THR A 114 28.57 15.73 -14.27
C THR A 114 27.76 14.59 -14.91
N PRO A 115 26.42 14.62 -14.87
CA PRO A 115 25.57 13.55 -15.40
C PRO A 115 25.60 13.48 -16.94
N PRO A 116 25.54 12.28 -17.56
CA PRO A 116 25.44 12.16 -19.01
C PRO A 116 24.03 12.48 -19.53
N LYS A 117 24.00 13.14 -20.70
CA LYS A 117 22.81 13.57 -21.44
C LYS A 117 22.04 12.37 -22.05
N PRO A 118 20.70 12.36 -22.09
CA PRO A 118 19.95 11.25 -22.65
C PRO A 118 20.04 11.20 -24.18
N ARG A 119 20.34 10.01 -24.72
CA ARG A 119 20.28 9.71 -26.15
C ARG A 119 18.83 9.57 -26.59
N SER A 120 18.45 10.33 -27.60
CA SER A 120 17.24 10.12 -28.40
C SER A 120 17.43 8.91 -29.31
N SER A 121 16.51 7.95 -29.24
CA SER A 121 16.31 6.97 -30.31
C SER A 121 14.82 6.87 -30.64
N SER A 122 14.58 7.06 -31.93
CA SER A 122 13.32 7.07 -32.64
C SER A 122 12.61 5.72 -32.71
N SER A 123 11.36 5.81 -33.17
CA SER A 123 10.60 4.84 -33.96
C SER A 123 10.07 3.58 -33.28
N GLY A 124 8.75 3.61 -33.05
CA GLY A 124 7.84 2.67 -33.71
C GLY A 124 7.62 1.32 -33.03
N ALA A 125 6.55 1.22 -32.25
CA ALA A 125 5.57 0.11 -32.27
C ALA A 125 4.69 0.19 -31.00
N ALA A 126 3.38 0.37 -31.18
CA ALA A 126 2.41 0.26 -30.10
C ALA A 126 2.25 -1.22 -29.70
N PRO A 127 2.29 -1.59 -28.40
CA PRO A 127 1.91 -2.92 -28.00
C PRO A 127 0.39 -3.01 -27.85
N LYS A 128 -0.26 -3.77 -28.73
CA LYS A 128 -1.64 -4.24 -28.53
C LYS A 128 -1.64 -5.22 -27.35
N VAL A 129 -2.22 -4.82 -26.23
CA VAL A 129 -2.43 -5.72 -25.07
C VAL A 129 -3.84 -6.31 -25.21
N SER A 130 -3.93 -7.63 -25.41
CA SER A 130 -5.21 -8.35 -25.36
C SER A 130 -5.57 -8.63 -23.90
N ILE A 131 -6.76 -8.20 -23.49
CA ILE A 131 -7.22 -8.15 -22.08
C ILE A 131 -8.30 -9.20 -21.76
N PHE A 132 -8.61 -10.14 -22.66
CA PHE A 132 -9.65 -11.13 -22.40
C PHE A 132 -9.06 -12.46 -21.89
N GLY A 133 -9.23 -12.69 -20.58
CA GLY A 133 -9.16 -14.00 -19.95
C GLY A 133 -10.55 -14.65 -19.89
N PRO A 134 -10.65 -15.97 -19.65
CA PRO A 134 -11.91 -16.69 -19.73
C PRO A 134 -12.85 -16.33 -18.58
N GLU A 135 -14.10 -16.01 -18.93
CA GLU A 135 -15.20 -15.81 -17.98
C GLU A 135 -15.42 -17.09 -17.17
N ILE A 136 -15.26 -16.97 -15.85
CA ILE A 136 -15.66 -17.99 -14.88
C ILE A 136 -16.99 -17.57 -14.27
N PHE A 137 -18.07 -17.83 -15.01
CA PHE A 137 -19.40 -18.00 -14.44
C PHE A 137 -20.03 -19.25 -15.05
N VAL A 138 -20.15 -20.29 -14.23
CA VAL A 138 -21.15 -21.36 -14.32
C VAL A 138 -21.77 -21.47 -12.94
#